data_AF-A0A9E1M0P5-F1
#
_entry.id   AF-A0A9E1M0P5-F1
#
_cell.length_a   1.000
_cell.length_b   1.000
_cell.length_c   1.000
_cell.angle_alpha   90.00
_cell.angle_beta   90.00
_cell.angle_gamma   90.00
#
_symmetry.space_group_name_H-M   'P 1'
#
loop_
_entity.id
_entity.type
_entity.pdbx_description
1 polymer ?
#
loop_
_entity_poly.entity_id
_entity_poly.type
_entity_poly.pdbx_seq_one_letter_code
_entity_poly.pdbx_strand_id
1 'polypeptide(L)'
;MDIHEVICEKSTQEKENREEFDRGTILLKADIQKKITYDRIRKDPEINLLIEKGNEILGILGYTEHSAKHAAKVAKNSGDILKKLGYGKRTIELSKIAGYMHDIGNSINRRDHAHSGAILAYQLLKERNMSLTEAITVASAIGNHDESTGTAVDAVSAALIIADKTDVRRNRVRNRQISGFDAHDRVNYAVLSSELTVSADKKIIQMDMELDDSMCTVMDYFEIFLERMVMCRRAAEMLGCRFKLTANGSKLC
;
A
#
# COMPACT_ATOMS: atom_id res chain seq x y z
N MET A 1 54.96 -18.77 38.60
CA MET A 1 54.52 -17.64 37.76
C MET A 1 54.94 -16.37 38.44
N ASP A 2 55.73 -15.58 37.74
CA ASP A 2 56.26 -14.31 38.24
C ASP A 2 55.13 -13.28 38.34
N ILE A 3 55.14 -12.43 39.36
CA ILE A 3 54.06 -11.49 39.66
C ILE A 3 53.91 -10.47 38.52
N HIS A 4 55.02 -10.21 37.82
CA HIS A 4 55.06 -9.37 36.62
C HIS A 4 54.33 -9.99 35.42
N GLU A 5 54.36 -11.30 35.26
CA GLU A 5 53.68 -12.02 34.18
C GLU A 5 52.16 -11.91 34.33
N VAL A 6 51.65 -12.10 35.55
CA VAL A 6 50.21 -12.04 35.87
C VAL A 6 49.62 -10.65 35.64
N ILE A 7 50.38 -9.59 35.91
CA ILE A 7 49.94 -8.20 35.68
C ILE A 7 49.90 -7.89 34.18
N CYS A 8 50.88 -8.40 33.42
CA CYS A 8 50.95 -8.20 31.98
C CYS A 8 49.75 -8.85 31.27
N GLU A 9 49.46 -10.11 31.60
CA GLU A 9 48.31 -10.88 31.05
C GLU A 9 46.96 -10.23 31.35
N LYS A 10 46.74 -9.74 32.58
CA LYS A 10 45.51 -9.02 32.93
C LYS A 10 45.32 -7.75 32.10
N SER A 11 46.40 -7.00 31.87
CA SER A 11 46.34 -5.76 31.08
C SER A 11 46.10 -6.01 29.59
N THR A 12 46.47 -7.19 29.08
CA THR A 12 46.20 -7.58 27.68
C THR A 12 44.75 -8.02 27.52
N GLN A 13 44.23 -8.83 28.45
CA GLN A 13 42.84 -9.28 28.46
C GLN A 13 41.84 -8.11 28.56
N GLU A 14 42.15 -7.09 29.37
CA GLU A 14 41.31 -5.89 29.50
C GLU A 14 41.29 -5.02 28.24
N LYS A 15 42.39 -4.98 27.48
CA LYS A 15 42.46 -4.27 26.20
C LYS A 15 41.68 -5.01 25.11
N GLU A 16 41.82 -6.33 25.04
CA GLU A 16 41.05 -7.16 24.10
C GLU A 16 39.55 -7.06 24.37
N ASN A 17 39.13 -7.14 25.64
CA ASN A 17 37.72 -6.97 26.01
C ASN A 17 37.18 -5.57 25.68
N ARG A 18 38.00 -4.51 25.80
CA ARG A 18 37.61 -3.16 25.39
C ARG A 18 37.50 -3.03 23.87
N GLU A 19 38.43 -3.60 23.12
CA GLU A 19 38.39 -3.58 21.66
C GLU A 19 37.21 -4.41 21.11
N GLU A 20 36.87 -5.53 21.75
CA GLU A 20 35.71 -6.34 21.39
C GLU A 20 34.39 -5.64 21.75
N PHE A 21 34.32 -4.95 22.89
CA PHE A 21 33.18 -4.11 23.26
C PHE A 21 33.01 -2.91 22.33
N ASP A 22 34.10 -2.23 21.96
CA ASP A 22 34.06 -1.13 21.00
C ASP A 22 33.70 -1.63 19.59
N ARG A 23 34.21 -2.78 19.14
CA ARG A 23 33.78 -3.42 17.89
C ARG A 23 32.30 -3.79 17.93
N GLY A 24 31.82 -4.37 19.03
CA GLY A 24 30.40 -4.68 19.25
C GLY A 24 29.53 -3.42 19.22
N THR A 25 30.01 -2.32 19.82
CA THR A 25 29.33 -1.01 19.84
C THR A 25 29.36 -0.32 18.47
N ILE A 26 30.44 -0.48 17.71
CA ILE A 26 30.56 0.02 16.33
C ILE A 26 29.66 -0.78 15.38
N LEU A 27 29.55 -2.11 15.56
CA LEU A 27 28.61 -2.95 14.81
C LEU A 27 27.15 -2.62 15.17
N LEU A 28 26.82 -2.44 16.46
CA LEU A 28 25.49 -1.98 16.90
C LEU A 28 25.15 -0.57 16.40
N LYS A 29 26.14 0.32 16.24
CA LYS A 29 25.95 1.66 15.65
C LYS A 29 25.91 1.65 14.12
N ALA A 30 26.59 0.69 13.47
CA ALA A 30 26.50 0.45 12.03
C ALA A 30 25.15 -0.18 11.62
N ASP A 31 24.51 -0.90 12.54
CA ASP A 31 23.15 -1.45 12.40
C ASP A 31 22.02 -0.48 12.78
N ILE A 32 22.30 0.84 12.81
CA ILE A 32 21.27 1.82 12.46
C ILE A 32 21.03 1.69 10.94
N GLN A 33 20.54 0.53 10.51
CA GLN A 33 20.01 0.29 9.19
C GLN A 33 19.03 1.42 8.92
N LYS A 34 19.34 2.26 7.92
CA LYS A 34 18.42 3.29 7.43
C LYS A 34 17.11 2.59 7.12
N LYS A 35 16.13 2.74 8.03
CA LYS A 35 14.81 2.10 7.93
C LYS A 35 14.29 2.25 6.51
N ILE A 36 13.80 1.16 5.93
CA ILE A 36 13.27 1.19 4.57
C ILE A 36 12.09 2.15 4.49
N THR A 37 12.18 3.10 3.57
CA THR A 37 11.20 4.16 3.35
C THR A 37 10.48 3.94 2.02
N TYR A 38 9.27 4.49 1.90
CA TYR A 38 8.54 4.61 0.64
C TYR A 38 9.39 5.25 -0.45
N ASP A 39 10.19 6.27 -0.13
CA ASP A 39 11.04 6.93 -1.14
C ASP A 39 12.13 6.00 -1.69
N ARG A 40 12.63 5.06 -0.88
CA ARG A 40 13.56 4.02 -1.35
C ARG A 40 12.83 2.99 -2.21
N ILE A 41 11.67 2.51 -1.75
CA ILE A 41 10.84 1.54 -2.47
C ILE A 41 10.41 2.08 -3.85
N ARG A 42 10.02 3.35 -3.92
CA ARG A 42 9.65 4.02 -5.17
C ARG A 42 10.79 4.11 -6.17
N LYS A 43 12.04 4.13 -5.70
CA LYS A 43 13.25 4.19 -6.54
C LYS A 43 13.87 2.82 -6.79
N ASP A 44 13.29 1.74 -6.26
CA ASP A 44 13.83 0.40 -6.40
C ASP A 44 13.57 -0.10 -7.83
N PRO A 45 14.62 -0.45 -8.61
CA PRO A 45 14.47 -0.82 -10.01
C PRO A 45 13.68 -2.13 -10.19
N GLU A 46 13.83 -3.09 -9.29
CA GLU A 46 13.16 -4.39 -9.39
C GLU A 46 11.66 -4.25 -9.13
N ILE A 47 11.28 -3.48 -8.11
CA ILE A 47 9.87 -3.20 -7.80
C ILE A 47 9.21 -2.47 -8.97
N ASN A 48 9.89 -1.49 -9.58
CA ASN A 48 9.33 -0.76 -10.71
C ASN A 48 9.16 -1.65 -11.96
N LEU A 49 10.10 -2.57 -12.24
CA LEU A 49 9.94 -3.54 -13.33
C LEU A 49 8.73 -4.47 -13.12
N LEU A 50 8.46 -4.90 -11.89
CA LEU A 50 7.26 -5.69 -11.57
C LEU A 50 5.97 -4.88 -11.81
N ILE A 51 5.93 -3.61 -11.39
CA ILE A 51 4.79 -2.72 -11.65
C ILE A 51 4.59 -2.52 -13.16
N GLU A 52 5.66 -2.26 -13.91
CA GLU A 52 5.61 -2.08 -15.36
C GLU A 52 5.07 -3.35 -16.05
N LYS A 53 5.59 -4.52 -15.67
CA LYS A 53 5.15 -5.79 -16.27
C LYS A 53 3.70 -6.12 -15.92
N GLY A 54 3.28 -5.90 -14.67
CA GLY A 54 1.89 -6.07 -14.27
C GLY A 54 0.95 -5.14 -15.04
N ASN A 55 1.34 -3.88 -15.22
CA ASN A 55 0.57 -2.92 -16.01
C ASN A 55 0.49 -3.30 -17.50
N GLU A 56 1.52 -3.90 -18.07
CA GLU A 56 1.50 -4.44 -19.43
C GLU A 56 0.51 -5.60 -19.55
N ILE A 57 0.61 -6.61 -18.67
CA ILE A 57 -0.26 -7.79 -18.65
C ILE A 57 -1.73 -7.38 -18.52
N LEU A 58 -2.04 -6.49 -17.58
CA LEU A 58 -3.41 -6.01 -17.38
C LEU A 58 -3.95 -5.25 -18.60
N GLY A 59 -3.09 -4.53 -19.33
CA GLY A 59 -3.46 -3.89 -20.58
C GLY A 59 -3.84 -4.88 -21.67
N ILE A 60 -3.11 -6.00 -21.80
CA ILE A 60 -3.40 -7.07 -22.75
C ILE A 60 -4.73 -7.77 -22.38
N LEU A 61 -4.99 -7.94 -21.09
CA LEU A 61 -6.22 -8.57 -20.58
C LEU A 61 -7.45 -7.64 -20.58
N GLY A 62 -7.31 -6.39 -21.00
CA GLY A 62 -8.42 -5.43 -21.08
C GLY A 62 -8.75 -4.67 -19.79
N TYR A 63 -7.93 -4.80 -18.74
CA TYR A 63 -8.14 -4.07 -17.49
C TYR A 63 -7.64 -2.61 -17.57
N THR A 64 -8.15 -1.78 -16.66
CA THR A 64 -7.71 -0.40 -16.46
C THR A 64 -6.20 -0.29 -16.16
N GLU A 65 -5.68 0.93 -16.22
CA GLU A 65 -4.29 1.25 -15.91
C GLU A 65 -3.95 1.00 -14.43
N HIS A 66 -2.80 0.35 -14.20
CA HIS A 66 -2.21 0.01 -12.90
C HIS A 66 -0.69 0.26 -12.91
N SER A 67 -0.26 1.39 -13.47
CA SER A 67 1.13 1.84 -13.57
C SER A 67 1.65 2.44 -12.26
N ALA A 68 2.92 2.85 -12.28
CA ALA A 68 3.54 3.59 -11.19
C ALA A 68 2.75 4.87 -10.78
N LYS A 69 1.95 5.46 -11.67
CA LYS A 69 1.08 6.61 -11.33
C LYS A 69 -0.06 6.21 -10.40
N HIS A 70 -0.71 5.09 -10.69
CA HIS A 70 -1.74 4.50 -9.81
C HIS A 70 -1.11 4.11 -8.46
N ALA A 71 -0.04 3.30 -8.48
CA ALA A 71 0.66 2.87 -7.28
C ALA A 71 1.11 4.06 -6.39
N ALA A 72 1.65 5.13 -6.98
CA ALA A 72 2.04 6.33 -6.25
C ALA A 72 0.84 7.09 -5.64
N LYS A 73 -0.30 7.13 -6.32
CA LYS A 73 -1.52 7.77 -5.78
C LYS A 73 -2.11 6.94 -4.65
N VAL A 74 -2.20 5.62 -4.78
CA VAL A 74 -2.63 4.71 -3.70
C VAL A 74 -1.71 4.89 -2.48
N ALA A 75 -0.38 4.83 -2.68
CA ALA A 75 0.57 5.07 -1.60
C ALA A 75 0.35 6.42 -0.90
N LYS A 76 0.20 7.52 -1.66
CA LYS A 76 -0.05 8.86 -1.11
C LYS A 76 -1.34 8.89 -0.30
N ASN A 77 -2.44 8.39 -0.86
CA ASN A 77 -3.75 8.40 -0.21
C ASN A 77 -3.75 7.53 1.07
N SER A 78 -3.14 6.35 1.04
CA SER A 78 -2.97 5.50 2.23
C SER A 78 -2.22 6.21 3.35
N GLY A 79 -1.16 6.95 3.01
CA GLY A 79 -0.42 7.76 3.97
C GLY A 79 -1.24 8.94 4.51
N ASP A 80 -1.95 9.65 3.63
CA ASP A 80 -2.77 10.82 3.96
C ASP A 80 -3.94 10.45 4.89
N ILE A 81 -4.59 9.30 4.68
CA ILE A 81 -5.66 8.79 5.55
C ILE A 81 -5.13 8.63 6.99
N LEU A 82 -4.06 7.85 7.15
CA LEU A 82 -3.48 7.58 8.47
C LEU A 82 -2.91 8.85 9.13
N LYS A 83 -2.32 9.74 8.34
CA LYS A 83 -1.83 11.04 8.81
C LYS A 83 -2.96 11.89 9.37
N LYS A 84 -4.08 12.03 8.65
CA LYS A 84 -5.24 12.82 9.10
C LYS A 84 -5.90 12.22 10.35
N LEU A 85 -5.83 10.90 10.52
CA LEU A 85 -6.32 10.20 11.71
C LEU A 85 -5.33 10.17 12.89
N GLY A 86 -4.15 10.79 12.76
CA GLY A 86 -3.20 10.93 13.86
C GLY A 86 -2.31 9.71 14.13
N TYR A 87 -2.19 8.77 13.19
CA TYR A 87 -1.32 7.61 13.35
C TYR A 87 0.17 7.98 13.34
N GLY A 88 0.99 7.12 13.93
CA GLY A 88 2.44 7.32 14.00
C GLY A 88 3.13 7.33 12.64
N LYS A 89 4.22 8.11 12.54
CA LYS A 89 5.02 8.27 11.30
C LYS A 89 5.42 6.95 10.67
N ARG A 90 5.73 5.92 11.47
CA ARG A 90 6.13 4.62 10.92
C ARG A 90 4.97 3.87 10.29
N THR A 91 3.79 3.84 10.92
CA THR A 91 2.58 3.21 10.35
C THR A 91 2.17 3.89 9.04
N ILE A 92 2.24 5.21 8.97
CA ILE A 92 2.04 5.99 7.73
C ILE A 92 3.03 5.55 6.65
N GLU A 93 4.30 5.35 7.01
CA GLU A 93 5.31 4.92 6.06
C GLU A 93 5.08 3.49 5.55
N LEU A 94 4.65 2.58 6.43
CA LEU A 94 4.28 1.21 6.03
C LEU A 94 3.07 1.18 5.09
N SER A 95 2.05 2.02 5.33
CA SER A 95 0.88 2.10 4.42
C SER A 95 1.23 2.65 3.05
N LYS A 96 2.18 3.59 2.97
CA LYS A 96 2.72 4.07 1.69
C LYS A 96 3.52 2.98 0.96
N ILE A 97 4.34 2.21 1.67
CA ILE A 97 5.08 1.10 1.08
C ILE A 97 4.12 0.03 0.55
N ALA A 98 3.13 -0.37 1.36
CA ALA A 98 2.10 -1.32 0.95
C ALA A 98 1.32 -0.80 -0.27
N GLY A 99 0.90 0.48 -0.26
CA GLY A 99 0.21 1.09 -1.40
C GLY A 99 1.01 1.14 -2.69
N TYR A 100 2.33 1.34 -2.62
CA TYR A 100 3.16 1.33 -3.83
C TYR A 100 3.35 -0.08 -4.40
N MET A 101 3.36 -1.10 -3.54
CA MET A 101 3.67 -2.48 -3.90
C MET A 101 2.44 -3.37 -4.09
N HIS A 102 1.23 -2.91 -3.76
CA HIS A 102 0.05 -3.80 -3.63
C HIS A 102 -0.28 -4.63 -4.88
N ASP A 103 -0.03 -4.06 -6.05
CA ASP A 103 -0.36 -4.67 -7.34
C ASP A 103 0.79 -5.40 -8.03
N ILE A 104 1.97 -5.54 -7.42
CA ILE A 104 3.12 -6.18 -8.08
C ILE A 104 2.85 -7.64 -8.46
N GLY A 105 1.89 -8.29 -7.79
CA GLY A 105 1.45 -9.64 -8.13
C GLY A 105 0.82 -9.77 -9.53
N ASN A 106 0.31 -8.67 -10.10
CA ASN A 106 -0.21 -8.68 -11.47
C ASN A 106 0.89 -8.95 -12.52
N SER A 107 2.18 -8.80 -12.16
CA SER A 107 3.32 -9.24 -12.99
C SER A 107 3.34 -10.75 -13.21
N ILE A 108 2.70 -11.52 -12.33
CA ILE A 108 2.59 -12.97 -12.39
C ILE A 108 1.22 -13.38 -12.95
N ASN A 109 0.14 -12.90 -12.33
CA ASN A 109 -1.24 -13.14 -12.79
C ASN A 109 -2.21 -12.16 -12.13
N ARG A 110 -3.32 -11.83 -12.81
CA ARG A 110 -4.43 -11.08 -12.21
C ARG A 110 -5.15 -11.88 -11.12
N ARG A 111 -5.34 -13.18 -11.37
CA ARG A 111 -5.89 -14.11 -10.39
C ARG A 111 -4.91 -14.25 -9.23
N ASP A 112 -5.41 -14.08 -8.02
CA ASP A 112 -4.62 -14.13 -6.79
C ASP A 112 -3.45 -13.12 -6.73
N HIS A 113 -3.55 -12.00 -7.45
CA HIS A 113 -2.50 -10.96 -7.46
C HIS A 113 -2.19 -10.41 -6.06
N ALA A 114 -3.18 -10.36 -5.17
CA ALA A 114 -2.95 -9.99 -3.77
C ALA A 114 -2.03 -10.99 -3.05
N HIS A 115 -2.23 -12.30 -3.25
CA HIS A 115 -1.42 -13.35 -2.63
C HIS A 115 -0.01 -13.42 -3.24
N SER A 116 0.10 -13.44 -4.57
CA SER A 116 1.41 -13.46 -5.24
C SER A 116 2.19 -12.16 -4.95
N GLY A 117 1.50 -11.01 -4.95
CA GLY A 117 2.05 -9.72 -4.57
C GLY A 117 2.56 -9.67 -3.13
N ALA A 118 1.82 -10.26 -2.18
CA ALA A 118 2.25 -10.35 -0.78
C ALA A 118 3.53 -11.18 -0.63
N ILE A 119 3.63 -12.31 -1.33
CA ILE A 119 4.82 -13.18 -1.29
C ILE A 119 6.04 -12.46 -1.90
N LEU A 120 5.87 -11.83 -3.07
CA LEU A 120 6.91 -11.04 -3.72
C LEU A 120 7.36 -9.88 -2.83
N ALA A 121 6.41 -9.12 -2.27
CA ALA A 121 6.71 -8.00 -1.41
C ALA A 121 7.47 -8.43 -0.16
N TYR A 122 7.05 -9.52 0.50
CA TYR A 122 7.75 -10.04 1.67
C TYR A 122 9.20 -10.38 1.36
N GLN A 123 9.46 -11.07 0.23
CA GLN A 123 10.80 -11.44 -0.18
C GLN A 123 11.66 -10.22 -0.48
N LEU A 124 11.17 -9.30 -1.31
CA LEU A 124 11.90 -8.08 -1.69
C LEU A 124 12.23 -7.23 -0.47
N LEU A 125 11.26 -7.03 0.43
CA LEU A 125 11.47 -6.23 1.64
C LEU A 125 12.51 -6.85 2.58
N LYS A 126 12.52 -8.18 2.71
CA LYS A 126 13.57 -8.90 3.45
C LYS A 126 14.95 -8.69 2.84
N GLU A 127 15.07 -8.83 1.53
CA GLU A 127 16.33 -8.61 0.82
C GLU A 127 16.83 -7.17 0.94
N ARG A 128 15.93 -6.21 1.10
CA ARG A 128 16.29 -4.81 1.39
C ARG A 128 16.56 -4.54 2.87
N ASN A 129 16.68 -5.58 3.71
CA ASN A 129 16.91 -5.49 5.15
C ASN A 129 15.81 -4.69 5.89
N MET A 130 14.55 -4.80 5.46
CA MET A 130 13.44 -4.36 6.30
C MET A 130 13.30 -5.32 7.49
N SER A 131 12.94 -4.78 8.66
CA SER A 131 12.64 -5.63 9.83
C SER A 131 11.52 -6.62 9.50
N LEU A 132 11.62 -7.86 10.01
CA LEU A 132 10.67 -8.92 9.71
C LEU A 132 9.23 -8.53 10.09
N THR A 133 9.04 -7.91 11.25
CA THR A 133 7.73 -7.44 11.70
C THR A 133 7.09 -6.48 10.69
N GLU A 134 7.86 -5.52 10.18
CA GLU A 134 7.35 -4.54 9.22
C GLU A 134 7.11 -5.15 7.84
N ALA A 135 7.99 -6.05 7.39
CA ALA A 135 7.82 -6.77 6.13
C ALA A 135 6.57 -7.65 6.17
N ILE A 136 6.30 -8.32 7.30
CA ILE A 136 5.07 -9.10 7.53
C ILE A 136 3.84 -8.20 7.53
N THR A 137 3.88 -7.03 8.19
CA THR A 137 2.77 -6.07 8.16
C THR A 137 2.45 -5.63 6.74
N VAL A 138 3.46 -5.27 5.95
CA VAL A 138 3.27 -4.86 4.54
C VAL A 138 2.71 -6.01 3.70
N ALA A 139 3.31 -7.20 3.79
CA ALA A 139 2.85 -8.36 3.05
C ALA A 139 1.42 -8.77 3.43
N SER A 140 1.07 -8.72 4.71
CA SER A 140 -0.28 -9.00 5.19
C SER A 140 -1.29 -7.98 4.66
N ALA A 141 -0.93 -6.68 4.65
CA ALA A 141 -1.77 -5.65 4.06
C ALA A 141 -2.03 -5.89 2.56
N ILE A 142 -0.98 -6.24 1.81
CA ILE A 142 -1.08 -6.57 0.39
C ILE A 142 -1.93 -7.84 0.19
N GLY A 143 -1.73 -8.90 0.98
CA GLY A 143 -2.49 -10.14 0.82
C GLY A 143 -4.00 -9.98 1.05
N ASN A 144 -4.41 -8.95 1.79
CA ASN A 144 -5.79 -8.72 2.21
C ASN A 144 -6.50 -7.58 1.45
N HIS A 145 -5.88 -6.98 0.43
CA HIS A 145 -6.45 -5.79 -0.22
C HIS A 145 -7.46 -6.09 -1.34
N ASP A 146 -7.59 -7.35 -1.78
CA ASP A 146 -8.54 -7.75 -2.82
C ASP A 146 -9.88 -8.21 -2.22
N GLU A 147 -10.97 -7.84 -2.87
CA GLU A 147 -12.34 -8.04 -2.42
C GLU A 147 -12.76 -9.51 -2.36
N SER A 148 -12.13 -10.37 -3.18
CA SER A 148 -12.55 -11.77 -3.31
C SER A 148 -12.16 -12.64 -2.11
N THR A 149 -11.05 -12.32 -1.45
CA THR A 149 -10.50 -13.13 -0.35
C THR A 149 -10.06 -12.32 0.87
N GLY A 150 -10.00 -10.99 0.77
CA GLY A 150 -9.39 -10.11 1.75
C GLY A 150 -10.39 -9.34 2.63
N THR A 151 -9.86 -8.76 3.70
CA THR A 151 -10.54 -7.77 4.54
C THR A 151 -9.49 -6.93 5.28
N ALA A 152 -9.86 -5.72 5.73
CA ALA A 152 -8.97 -4.97 6.61
C ALA A 152 -8.73 -5.74 7.92
N VAL A 153 -7.46 -5.90 8.30
CA VAL A 153 -7.01 -6.62 9.51
C VAL A 153 -6.24 -5.74 10.49
N ASP A 154 -5.78 -4.58 10.03
CA ASP A 154 -5.07 -3.57 10.82
C ASP A 154 -5.19 -2.18 10.15
N ALA A 155 -4.54 -1.17 10.72
CA ALA A 155 -4.58 0.19 10.17
C ALA A 155 -3.89 0.32 8.80
N VAL A 156 -2.87 -0.49 8.52
CA VAL A 156 -2.09 -0.43 7.27
C VAL A 156 -2.93 -0.98 6.11
N SER A 157 -3.51 -2.17 6.30
CA SER A 157 -4.44 -2.82 5.36
C SER A 157 -5.70 -1.98 5.16
N ALA A 158 -6.28 -1.42 6.23
CA ALA A 158 -7.45 -0.57 6.11
C ALA A 158 -7.21 0.68 5.25
N ALA A 159 -6.10 1.39 5.49
CA ALA A 159 -5.76 2.56 4.69
C ALA A 159 -5.45 2.19 3.23
N LEU A 160 -4.77 1.07 3.00
CA LEU A 160 -4.51 0.53 1.65
C LEU A 160 -5.81 0.26 0.89
N ILE A 161 -6.73 -0.50 1.49
CA ILE A 161 -8.01 -0.86 0.88
C ILE A 161 -8.77 0.40 0.48
N ILE A 162 -8.94 1.35 1.40
CA ILE A 162 -9.66 2.59 1.09
C ILE A 162 -8.96 3.33 -0.04
N ALA A 163 -7.64 3.48 0.02
CA ALA A 163 -6.89 4.23 -0.98
C ALA A 163 -6.95 3.62 -2.39
N ASP A 164 -6.88 2.29 -2.51
CA ASP A 164 -6.98 1.57 -3.78
C ASP A 164 -8.41 1.62 -4.33
N LYS A 165 -9.39 1.19 -3.53
CA LYS A 165 -10.78 1.00 -3.99
C LYS A 165 -11.49 2.31 -4.32
N THR A 166 -11.04 3.42 -3.74
CA THR A 166 -11.53 4.76 -4.06
C THR A 166 -10.77 5.43 -5.21
N ASP A 167 -9.78 4.75 -5.81
CA ASP A 167 -9.03 5.27 -6.95
C ASP A 167 -9.75 5.08 -8.30
N VAL A 168 -11.01 5.50 -8.37
CA VAL A 168 -11.87 5.39 -9.57
C VAL A 168 -11.76 6.68 -10.39
N ARG A 169 -11.23 6.59 -11.61
CA ARG A 169 -10.94 7.76 -12.47
C ARG A 169 -10.99 7.41 -13.96
N ARG A 170 -11.61 8.29 -14.74
CA ARG A 170 -11.68 8.21 -16.22
C ARG A 170 -10.34 8.02 -16.91
N ASN A 171 -9.27 8.62 -16.39
CA ASN A 171 -7.95 8.55 -17.02
C ASN A 171 -7.26 7.18 -16.89
N ARG A 172 -7.80 6.26 -16.07
CA ARG A 172 -7.34 4.87 -15.98
C ARG A 172 -7.91 3.98 -17.10
N VAL A 173 -8.96 4.42 -17.78
CA VAL A 173 -9.54 3.71 -18.93
C VAL A 173 -8.56 3.76 -20.10
N ARG A 174 -8.12 2.58 -20.55
CA ARG A 174 -7.14 2.44 -21.65
C ARG A 174 -7.80 2.59 -23.00
N ASN A 175 -8.98 1.97 -23.16
CA ASN A 175 -9.74 2.05 -24.38
C ASN A 175 -10.20 3.51 -24.61
N ARG A 176 -9.89 4.06 -25.79
CA ARG A 176 -10.32 5.41 -26.17
C ARG A 176 -11.58 5.39 -27.05
N GLN A 177 -11.99 4.22 -27.52
CA GLN A 177 -13.16 4.02 -28.35
C GLN A 177 -14.35 3.60 -27.48
N ILE A 178 -15.28 4.52 -27.25
CA ILE A 178 -16.46 4.31 -26.38
C ILE A 178 -17.30 3.11 -26.85
N SER A 179 -17.36 2.85 -28.16
CA SER A 179 -18.11 1.72 -28.75
C SER A 179 -17.61 0.34 -28.31
N GLY A 180 -16.36 0.23 -27.83
CA GLY A 180 -15.76 -1.02 -27.36
C GLY A 180 -15.66 -1.15 -25.85
N PHE A 181 -16.34 -0.29 -25.08
CA PHE A 181 -16.27 -0.32 -23.61
C PHE A 181 -17.01 -1.53 -23.03
N ASP A 182 -16.35 -2.23 -22.12
CA ASP A 182 -17.02 -3.13 -21.19
C ASP A 182 -17.68 -2.33 -20.04
N ALA A 183 -18.28 -3.04 -19.08
CA ALA A 183 -18.93 -2.39 -17.95
C ALA A 183 -17.94 -1.62 -17.05
N HIS A 184 -16.73 -2.12 -16.85
CA HIS A 184 -15.71 -1.46 -16.02
C HIS A 184 -15.20 -0.19 -16.67
N ASP A 185 -14.93 -0.23 -17.98
CA ASP A 185 -14.53 0.92 -18.78
C ASP A 185 -15.64 1.98 -18.75
N ARG A 186 -16.90 1.60 -18.94
CA ARG A 186 -18.04 2.52 -18.91
C ARG A 186 -18.17 3.24 -17.57
N VAL A 187 -18.16 2.49 -16.46
CA VAL A 187 -18.30 3.08 -15.12
C VAL A 187 -17.10 3.98 -14.80
N ASN A 188 -15.86 3.53 -15.05
CA ASN A 188 -14.68 4.37 -14.82
C ASN A 188 -14.68 5.61 -15.71
N TYR A 189 -15.10 5.49 -16.97
CA TYR A 189 -15.12 6.60 -17.92
C TYR A 189 -16.19 7.63 -17.58
N ALA A 190 -17.29 7.20 -16.95
CA ALA A 190 -18.35 8.08 -16.48
C ALA A 190 -17.93 8.94 -15.28
N VAL A 191 -16.88 8.57 -14.53
CA VAL A 191 -16.39 9.37 -13.41
C VAL A 191 -15.69 10.65 -13.90
N LEU A 192 -16.39 11.78 -13.82
CA LEU A 192 -15.89 13.11 -14.17
C LEU A 192 -14.91 13.63 -13.11
N SER A 193 -15.25 13.43 -11.84
CA SER A 193 -14.39 13.77 -10.71
C SER A 193 -14.58 12.77 -9.55
N SER A 194 -13.51 12.54 -8.78
CA SER A 194 -13.55 11.76 -7.54
C SER A 194 -12.61 12.35 -6.50
N GLU A 195 -13.12 12.54 -5.28
CA GLU A 195 -12.39 13.11 -4.15
C GLU A 195 -12.57 12.25 -2.90
N LEU A 196 -11.48 12.05 -2.16
CA LEU A 196 -11.47 11.34 -0.89
C LEU A 196 -11.13 12.30 0.25
N THR A 197 -12.09 12.52 1.14
CA THR A 197 -11.96 13.39 2.31
C THR A 197 -11.96 12.59 3.60
N VAL A 198 -11.14 13.01 4.57
CA VAL A 198 -11.09 12.43 5.91
C VAL A 198 -11.37 13.53 6.93
N SER A 199 -12.43 13.34 7.71
CA SER A 199 -12.84 14.20 8.81
C SER A 199 -12.64 13.46 10.13
N ALA A 200 -11.48 13.69 10.75
CA ALA A 200 -11.09 12.99 11.99
C ALA A 200 -12.01 13.32 13.17
N ASP A 201 -12.46 14.57 13.26
CA ASP A 201 -13.42 15.06 14.26
C ASP A 201 -14.78 14.34 14.17
N LYS A 202 -15.26 14.11 12.95
CA LYS A 202 -16.55 13.44 12.69
C LYS A 202 -16.43 11.93 12.58
N LYS A 203 -15.20 11.38 12.61
CA LYS A 203 -14.90 9.98 12.32
C LYS A 203 -15.51 9.53 10.99
N ILE A 204 -15.31 10.31 9.93
CA ILE A 204 -15.85 10.05 8.59
C ILE A 204 -14.72 10.02 7.58
N ILE A 205 -14.74 8.99 6.73
CA ILE A 205 -13.98 8.93 5.47
C ILE A 205 -15.02 8.97 4.36
N GLN A 206 -14.99 10.00 3.52
CA GLN A 206 -16.01 10.26 2.51
C GLN A 206 -15.38 10.24 1.12
N MET A 207 -15.98 9.46 0.22
CA MET A 207 -15.72 9.53 -1.21
C MET A 207 -16.86 10.30 -1.87
N ASP A 208 -16.52 11.39 -2.56
CA ASP A 208 -17.43 12.17 -3.37
C ASP A 208 -17.10 11.96 -4.84
N MET A 209 -18.11 11.70 -5.66
CA MET A 209 -17.95 11.49 -7.10
C MET A 209 -18.97 12.31 -7.90
N GLU A 210 -18.55 12.68 -9.10
CA GLU A 210 -19.41 13.22 -10.14
C GLU A 210 -19.42 12.22 -11.30
N LEU A 211 -20.61 11.73 -11.65
CA LEU A 211 -20.85 10.77 -12.71
C LEU A 211 -21.56 11.45 -13.88
N ASP A 212 -21.14 11.11 -15.09
CA ASP A 212 -21.89 11.40 -16.31
C ASP A 212 -23.09 10.45 -16.44
N ASP A 213 -24.25 10.90 -15.97
CA ASP A 213 -25.50 10.11 -15.97
C ASP A 213 -25.96 9.70 -17.38
N SER A 214 -25.43 10.31 -18.46
CA SER A 214 -25.71 9.87 -19.83
C SER A 214 -24.96 8.59 -20.21
N MET A 215 -23.89 8.26 -19.48
CA MET A 215 -23.02 7.10 -19.73
C MET A 215 -23.27 5.96 -18.74
N CYS A 216 -23.51 6.29 -17.48
CA CYS A 216 -23.61 5.35 -16.37
C CYS A 216 -24.52 5.92 -15.29
N THR A 217 -25.55 5.19 -14.92
CA THR A 217 -26.36 5.56 -13.76
C THR A 217 -25.63 5.22 -12.46
N VAL A 218 -26.10 5.78 -11.35
CA VAL A 218 -25.62 5.41 -10.02
C VAL A 218 -25.83 3.92 -9.71
N MET A 219 -26.92 3.32 -10.22
CA MET A 219 -27.19 1.89 -10.03
C MET A 219 -26.17 1.02 -10.79
N ASP A 220 -25.82 1.39 -12.02
CA ASP A 220 -24.78 0.69 -12.81
C ASP A 220 -23.42 0.74 -12.10
N TYR A 221 -23.09 1.88 -11.48
CA TYR A 221 -21.88 2.00 -10.66
C TYR A 221 -21.90 0.98 -9.51
N PHE A 222 -23.02 0.84 -8.81
CA PHE A 222 -23.13 -0.12 -7.71
C PHE A 222 -23.08 -1.56 -8.18
N GLU A 223 -23.71 -1.92 -9.28
CA GLU A 223 -23.64 -3.29 -9.79
C GLU A 223 -22.20 -3.75 -10.02
N ILE A 224 -21.31 -2.84 -10.41
CA ILE A 224 -19.89 -3.14 -10.66
C ILE A 224 -19.01 -2.95 -9.42
N PHE A 225 -19.28 -1.97 -8.57
CA PHE A 225 -18.38 -1.58 -7.47
C PHE A 225 -18.92 -1.78 -6.07
N LEU A 226 -20.08 -2.42 -5.89
CA LEU A 226 -20.67 -2.67 -4.57
C LEU A 226 -19.71 -3.39 -3.63
N GLU A 227 -19.06 -4.47 -4.09
CA GLU A 227 -18.12 -5.24 -3.26
C GLU A 227 -16.95 -4.36 -2.78
N ARG A 228 -16.44 -3.50 -3.67
CA ARG A 228 -15.38 -2.53 -3.35
C ARG A 228 -15.83 -1.57 -2.26
N MET A 229 -17.04 -1.04 -2.37
CA MET A 229 -17.60 -0.08 -1.41
C MET A 229 -17.89 -0.74 -0.05
N VAL A 230 -18.37 -1.98 -0.04
CA VAL A 230 -18.52 -2.77 1.19
C VAL A 230 -17.17 -2.98 1.86
N MET A 231 -16.12 -3.26 1.08
CA MET A 231 -14.76 -3.39 1.60
C MET A 231 -14.24 -2.07 2.19
N CYS A 232 -14.46 -0.93 1.51
CA CYS A 232 -14.14 0.40 2.05
C CYS A 232 -14.86 0.68 3.38
N ARG A 233 -16.14 0.29 3.50
CA ARG A 233 -16.90 0.43 4.74
C ARG A 233 -16.26 -0.32 5.90
N ARG A 234 -15.94 -1.60 5.71
CA ARG A 234 -15.27 -2.44 6.72
C ARG A 234 -13.88 -1.89 7.08
N ALA A 235 -13.14 -1.41 6.09
CA ALA A 235 -11.85 -0.77 6.31
C ALA A 235 -11.95 0.53 7.11
N ALA A 236 -12.98 1.35 6.86
CA ALA A 236 -13.22 2.55 7.65
C ALA A 236 -13.58 2.20 9.10
N GLU A 237 -14.39 1.15 9.32
CA GLU A 237 -14.74 0.64 10.66
C GLU A 237 -13.50 0.21 11.44
N MET A 238 -12.55 -0.48 10.79
CA MET A 238 -11.24 -0.83 11.37
C MET A 238 -10.45 0.41 11.84
N LEU A 239 -10.58 1.54 11.14
CA LEU A 239 -9.96 2.82 11.52
C LEU A 239 -10.81 3.61 12.53
N GLY A 240 -11.88 3.02 13.07
CA GLY A 240 -12.80 3.69 13.99
C GLY A 240 -13.63 4.80 13.33
N CYS A 241 -13.78 4.73 12.01
CA CYS A 241 -14.50 5.70 11.17
C CYS A 241 -15.71 5.07 10.49
N ARG A 242 -16.60 5.91 9.94
CA ARG A 242 -17.64 5.49 8.99
C ARG A 242 -17.21 5.87 7.58
N PHE A 243 -17.44 4.98 6.63
CA PHE A 243 -17.32 5.29 5.22
C PHE A 243 -18.61 5.92 4.71
N LYS A 244 -18.50 6.92 3.83
CA LYS A 244 -19.63 7.54 3.13
C LYS A 244 -19.34 7.65 1.65
N LEU A 245 -20.35 7.38 0.83
CA LEU A 245 -20.27 7.58 -0.62
C LEU A 245 -21.36 8.55 -1.07
N THR A 246 -20.94 9.62 -1.75
CA THR A 246 -21.83 10.55 -2.46
C THR A 246 -21.53 10.47 -3.95
N ALA A 247 -22.55 10.33 -4.80
CA ALA A 247 -22.42 10.53 -6.24
C ALA A 247 -23.50 11.49 -6.74
N ASN A 248 -23.14 12.49 -7.54
CA ASN A 248 -24.06 13.50 -8.09
C ASN A 248 -24.93 14.16 -7.00
N GLY A 249 -24.32 14.45 -5.83
CA GLY A 249 -25.01 15.02 -4.67
C GLY A 249 -25.95 14.07 -3.93
N SER A 250 -26.22 12.88 -4.47
CA SER A 250 -27.01 11.84 -3.82
C SER A 250 -26.14 11.05 -2.86
N LYS A 251 -26.62 10.88 -1.63
CA LYS A 251 -25.99 10.00 -0.63
C LYS A 251 -26.41 8.57 -0.91
N LEU A 252 -25.42 7.69 -0.97
CA LEU A 252 -25.65 6.32 -1.41
C LEU A 252 -25.43 5.29 -0.29
N CYS A 253 -24.65 5.66 0.72
CA CYS A 253 -24.60 5.03 2.04
C CYS A 253 -23.83 5.91 3.03
#